data_AF-A0A1F6QTY3-F1
#
_entry.id   AF-A0A1F6QTY3-F1
#
_cell.length_a   1.000
_cell.length_b   1.000
_cell.length_c   1.000
_cell.angle_alpha   90.00
_cell.angle_beta   90.00
_cell.angle_gamma   90.00
#
_symmetry.space_group_name_H-M   'P 1'
#
loop_
_entity.id
_entity.type
_entity.pdbx_description
1 polymer ?
#
loop_
_entity_poly.entity_id
_entity_poly.type
_entity_poly.pdbx_seq_one_letter_code
_entity_poly.pdbx_strand_id
1 'polypeptide(L)'
;MKEIFPNIFSIDNKLLVENPVPGYKPFDEDILKQGKKEFRIWNPYRSKSAAAIVRGIKEFPVTESSKVLYLGAAHGYTPSFFSAIVGKNGVVYAVEFSERCFNELLPICSKYKNLTPILADARKPELYSWIEKVDIVYCDISQPDETEIAIRNCKEFLKPDGYLLLAIKSRSIDITRTPKEVYESEIKKLKESNYKIVDWKTLDPFERAHAFIIAKN
;
A
#
# COMPACT_ATOMS: atom_id res chain seq x y z
N MET A 1 -4.05 24.26 -1.23
CA MET A 1 -3.75 22.85 -1.54
C MET A 1 -2.34 22.78 -2.12
N LYS A 2 -1.46 21.97 -1.53
CA LYS A 2 -0.07 21.78 -1.97
C LYS A 2 0.13 20.32 -2.36
N GLU A 3 0.72 20.06 -3.52
CA GLU A 3 1.17 18.72 -3.89
C GLU A 3 2.45 18.37 -3.11
N ILE A 4 2.46 17.21 -2.44
CA ILE A 4 3.58 16.75 -1.60
C ILE A 4 4.29 15.52 -2.19
N PHE A 5 3.57 14.74 -2.98
CA PHE A 5 4.06 13.67 -3.85
C PHE A 5 3.18 13.67 -5.11
N PRO A 6 3.62 13.09 -6.24
CA PRO A 6 2.80 13.04 -7.46
C PRO A 6 1.39 12.49 -7.18
N ASN A 7 0.36 13.27 -7.52
CA ASN A 7 -1.06 12.97 -7.28
C ASN A 7 -1.49 12.85 -5.80
N ILE A 8 -0.66 13.31 -4.86
CA ILE A 8 -0.97 13.36 -3.42
C ILE A 8 -0.82 14.79 -2.93
N PHE A 9 -1.91 15.32 -2.39
CA PHE A 9 -2.02 16.71 -1.96
C PHE A 9 -2.17 16.81 -0.45
N SER A 10 -1.89 18.01 0.08
CA SER A 10 -2.09 18.38 1.47
C SER A 10 -2.82 19.71 1.61
N ILE A 11 -3.78 19.76 2.54
CA ILE A 11 -4.46 20.98 3.00
C ILE A 11 -4.71 20.86 4.52
N ASP A 12 -4.32 21.84 5.31
CA ASP A 12 -4.55 21.87 6.77
C ASP A 12 -4.21 20.53 7.48
N ASN A 13 -3.05 19.96 7.16
CA ASN A 13 -2.56 18.66 7.66
C ASN A 13 -3.38 17.42 7.25
N LYS A 14 -4.35 17.57 6.35
CA LYS A 14 -5.10 16.46 5.75
C LYS A 14 -4.47 16.05 4.43
N LEU A 15 -4.34 14.75 4.21
CA LEU A 15 -3.91 14.19 2.92
C LEU A 15 -5.11 14.05 1.99
N LEU A 16 -4.91 14.37 0.71
CA LEU A 16 -5.95 14.29 -0.30
C LEU A 16 -5.43 13.60 -1.55
N VAL A 17 -6.32 12.85 -2.19
CA VAL A 17 -6.11 12.24 -3.51
C VAL A 17 -7.32 12.57 -4.36
N GLU A 18 -7.10 12.90 -5.64
CA GLU A 18 -8.20 13.18 -6.58
C GLU A 18 -9.11 11.95 -6.69
N ASN A 19 -10.43 12.16 -6.68
CA ASN A 19 -11.42 11.11 -6.83
C ASN A 19 -11.55 10.74 -8.32
N PRO A 20 -11.17 9.52 -8.74
CA PRO A 20 -11.26 9.13 -10.15
C PRO A 20 -12.69 8.89 -10.62
N VAL A 21 -13.65 8.74 -9.68
CA VAL A 21 -15.06 8.52 -9.96
C VAL A 21 -15.90 9.55 -9.20
N PRO A 22 -16.08 10.77 -9.75
CA PRO A 22 -16.84 11.83 -9.09
C PRO A 22 -18.23 11.38 -8.65
N GLY A 23 -18.64 11.76 -7.44
CA GLY A 23 -19.90 11.35 -6.81
C GLY A 23 -19.91 9.95 -6.20
N TYR A 24 -18.92 9.10 -6.48
CA TYR A 24 -18.78 7.81 -5.83
C TYR A 24 -17.82 7.89 -4.64
N LYS A 25 -18.31 7.49 -3.47
CA LYS A 25 -17.61 7.50 -2.19
C LYS A 25 -17.65 6.09 -1.60
N PRO A 26 -16.59 5.28 -1.73
CA PRO A 26 -16.62 3.87 -1.32
C PRO A 26 -16.61 3.69 0.20
N PHE A 27 -16.09 4.66 0.96
CA PHE A 27 -16.11 4.67 2.42
C PHE A 27 -16.48 6.04 2.95
N ASP A 28 -16.71 6.17 4.26
CA ASP A 28 -17.19 7.41 4.84
C ASP A 28 -16.14 8.55 4.98
N GLU A 29 -15.19 8.68 4.06
CA GLU A 29 -14.25 9.81 4.05
C GLU A 29 -14.88 11.14 3.59
N ASP A 30 -14.45 12.25 4.14
CA ASP A 30 -14.84 13.57 3.64
C ASP A 30 -14.36 13.77 2.19
N ILE A 31 -15.15 14.53 1.42
CA ILE A 31 -14.80 14.95 0.06
C ILE A 31 -14.65 16.47 0.05
N LEU A 32 -13.52 16.94 -0.47
CA LEU A 32 -13.30 18.34 -0.80
C LEU A 32 -13.57 18.57 -2.29
N LYS A 33 -14.44 19.52 -2.62
CA LYS A 33 -14.64 19.94 -4.01
C LYS A 33 -13.83 21.18 -4.31
N GLN A 34 -13.04 21.15 -5.38
CA GLN A 34 -12.31 22.30 -5.86
C GLN A 34 -12.52 22.44 -7.38
N GLY A 35 -13.38 23.38 -7.76
CA GLY A 35 -13.84 23.52 -9.15
C GLY A 35 -14.61 22.28 -9.61
N LYS A 36 -14.16 21.67 -10.72
CA LYS A 36 -14.75 20.45 -11.28
C LYS A 36 -14.18 19.15 -10.71
N LYS A 37 -13.15 19.24 -9.84
CA LYS A 37 -12.48 18.09 -9.24
C LYS A 37 -13.04 17.80 -7.85
N GLU A 38 -13.11 16.52 -7.51
CA GLU A 38 -13.40 16.03 -6.18
C GLU A 38 -12.15 15.39 -5.61
N PHE A 39 -11.86 15.62 -4.34
CA PHE A 39 -10.71 15.05 -3.65
C PHE A 39 -11.20 14.29 -2.42
N ARG A 40 -10.75 13.05 -2.27
CA ARG A 40 -11.03 12.21 -1.10
C ARG A 40 -9.96 12.46 -0.04
N ILE A 41 -10.38 12.60 1.22
CA ILE A 41 -9.44 12.70 2.35
C ILE A 41 -8.88 11.32 2.69
N TRP A 42 -7.56 11.19 2.63
CA TRP A 42 -6.85 9.95 2.97
C TRP A 42 -6.47 9.93 4.45
N ASN A 43 -7.16 9.13 5.24
CA ASN A 43 -7.03 9.13 6.69
C ASN A 43 -5.80 8.31 7.15
N PRO A 44 -4.81 8.93 7.84
CA PRO A 44 -3.64 8.22 8.36
C PRO A 44 -3.96 7.19 9.46
N TYR A 45 -5.09 7.31 10.16
CA TYR A 45 -5.55 6.30 11.14
C TYR A 45 -6.16 5.06 10.50
N ARG A 46 -6.36 5.04 9.18
CA ARG A 46 -6.94 3.91 8.43
C ARG A 46 -6.01 3.32 7.37
N SER A 47 -4.89 3.99 7.09
CA SER A 47 -3.94 3.61 6.03
C SER A 47 -2.51 3.81 6.50
N LYS A 48 -1.73 2.73 6.48
CA LYS A 48 -0.31 2.75 6.89
C LYS A 48 0.55 3.59 5.95
N SER A 49 0.25 3.61 4.65
CA SER A 49 0.90 4.51 3.69
C SER A 49 0.60 5.98 3.99
N ALA A 50 -0.66 6.31 4.30
CA ALA A 50 -1.03 7.68 4.68
C ALA A 50 -0.35 8.07 6.00
N ALA A 51 -0.32 7.18 6.98
CA ALA A 51 0.44 7.38 8.21
C ALA A 51 1.93 7.64 7.90
N ALA A 52 2.56 6.82 7.07
CA ALA A 52 3.98 6.99 6.69
C ALA A 52 4.24 8.36 6.04
N ILE A 53 3.36 8.80 5.13
CA ILE A 53 3.39 10.13 4.51
C ILE A 53 3.32 11.24 5.58
N VAL A 54 2.35 11.17 6.49
CA VAL A 54 2.21 12.17 7.59
C VAL A 54 3.41 12.11 8.56
N ARG A 55 3.99 10.93 8.77
CA ARG A 55 5.23 10.73 9.55
C ARG A 55 6.49 11.20 8.82
N GLY A 56 6.35 11.69 7.59
CA GLY A 56 7.39 12.42 6.88
C GLY A 56 8.42 11.54 6.21
N ILE A 57 8.01 10.40 5.63
CA ILE A 57 8.82 9.73 4.59
C ILE A 57 9.20 10.74 3.50
N LYS A 58 10.38 10.57 2.90
CA LYS A 58 10.94 11.46 1.89
C LYS A 58 10.69 10.97 0.46
N GLU A 59 10.39 9.69 0.32
CA GLU A 59 10.13 9.06 -0.96
C GLU A 59 8.84 8.26 -0.87
N PHE A 60 8.01 8.34 -1.91
CA PHE A 60 6.83 7.50 -2.07
C PHE A 60 6.73 7.13 -3.56
N PRO A 61 7.09 5.90 -3.96
CA PRO A 61 7.30 5.55 -5.36
C PRO A 61 6.00 5.34 -6.16
N VAL A 62 4.85 5.27 -5.49
CA VAL A 62 3.55 5.11 -6.15
C VAL A 62 3.18 6.42 -6.84
N THR A 63 3.28 6.41 -8.16
CA THR A 63 3.09 7.59 -9.02
C THR A 63 2.16 7.25 -10.20
N GLU A 64 1.82 8.24 -11.01
CA GLU A 64 0.98 8.04 -12.19
C GLU A 64 1.54 6.93 -13.10
N SER A 65 0.65 6.11 -13.65
CA SER A 65 0.95 4.96 -14.51
C SER A 65 1.72 3.81 -13.85
N SER A 66 2.01 3.88 -12.54
CA SER A 66 2.64 2.78 -11.82
C SER A 66 1.77 1.52 -11.86
N LYS A 67 2.42 0.36 -11.98
CA LYS A 67 1.83 -0.96 -11.80
C LYS A 67 2.16 -1.45 -10.40
N VAL A 68 1.14 -1.73 -9.60
CA VAL A 68 1.27 -2.10 -8.19
C VAL A 68 0.68 -3.48 -7.94
N LEU A 69 1.45 -4.36 -7.31
CA LEU A 69 0.93 -5.56 -6.65
C LEU A 69 0.69 -5.24 -5.17
N TYR A 70 -0.57 -5.28 -4.74
CA TYR A 70 -0.99 -4.97 -3.38
C TYR A 70 -1.37 -6.26 -2.66
N LEU A 71 -0.59 -6.66 -1.65
CA LEU A 71 -0.78 -7.85 -0.84
C LEU A 71 -1.49 -7.50 0.47
N GLY A 72 -2.67 -8.08 0.71
CA GLY A 72 -3.51 -7.78 1.87
C GLY A 72 -4.45 -6.61 1.63
N ALA A 73 -5.22 -6.64 0.53
CA ALA A 73 -6.11 -5.55 0.12
C ALA A 73 -7.27 -5.27 1.09
N ALA A 74 -7.62 -6.25 1.92
CA ALA A 74 -8.76 -6.23 2.84
C ALA A 74 -10.03 -5.74 2.12
N HIS A 75 -10.76 -4.83 2.75
CA HIS A 75 -12.01 -4.27 2.22
C HIS A 75 -11.79 -3.18 1.15
N GLY A 76 -10.54 -2.90 0.74
CA GLY A 76 -10.25 -1.98 -0.37
C GLY A 76 -10.04 -0.51 -0.02
N TYR A 77 -9.93 -0.13 1.26
CA TYR A 77 -9.70 1.26 1.67
C TYR A 77 -8.46 1.86 1.01
N THR A 78 -7.28 1.38 1.40
CA THR A 78 -6.00 1.85 0.89
C THR A 78 -5.79 1.52 -0.61
N PRO A 79 -6.16 0.31 -1.12
CA PRO A 79 -6.11 0.03 -2.56
C PRO A 79 -6.88 1.04 -3.42
N SER A 80 -8.03 1.55 -2.95
CA SER A 80 -8.78 2.58 -3.69
C SER A 80 -8.03 3.90 -3.83
N PHE A 81 -7.20 4.28 -2.84
CA PHE A 81 -6.34 5.46 -2.93
C PHE A 81 -5.15 5.21 -3.85
N PHE A 82 -4.54 4.03 -3.79
CA PHE A 82 -3.48 3.64 -4.73
C PHE A 82 -3.99 3.69 -6.17
N SER A 83 -5.16 3.11 -6.42
CA SER A 83 -5.82 3.14 -7.73
C SER A 83 -6.10 4.57 -8.21
N ALA A 84 -6.46 5.49 -7.31
CA ALA A 84 -6.60 6.90 -7.65
C ALA A 84 -5.25 7.58 -7.98
N ILE A 85 -4.19 7.30 -7.23
CA ILE A 85 -2.84 7.87 -7.42
C ILE A 85 -2.22 7.43 -8.74
N VAL A 86 -2.31 6.13 -9.07
CA VAL A 86 -1.72 5.58 -10.31
C VAL A 86 -2.50 5.99 -11.56
N GLY A 87 -3.76 6.40 -11.40
CA GLY A 87 -4.57 6.91 -12.49
C GLY A 87 -4.92 5.88 -13.56
N LYS A 88 -5.55 6.34 -14.65
CA LYS A 88 -6.17 5.49 -15.68
C LYS A 88 -5.17 4.61 -16.46
N ASN A 89 -3.91 5.02 -16.50
CA ASN A 89 -2.84 4.32 -17.22
C ASN A 89 -2.06 3.36 -16.33
N GLY A 90 -2.27 3.40 -15.01
CA GLY A 90 -1.68 2.47 -14.05
C GLY A 90 -2.63 1.32 -13.73
N VAL A 91 -2.17 0.38 -12.90
CA VAL A 91 -2.97 -0.75 -12.43
C VAL A 91 -2.59 -1.13 -11.01
N VAL A 92 -3.58 -1.52 -10.21
CA VAL A 92 -3.39 -2.09 -8.87
C VAL A 92 -3.99 -3.50 -8.86
N TYR A 93 -3.13 -4.51 -8.73
CA TYR A 93 -3.52 -5.89 -8.49
C TYR A 93 -3.70 -6.11 -6.98
N ALA A 94 -4.95 -6.22 -6.53
CA ALA A 94 -5.31 -6.29 -5.12
C ALA A 94 -5.54 -7.74 -4.68
N VAL A 95 -4.50 -8.36 -4.11
CA VAL A 95 -4.54 -9.72 -3.57
C VAL A 95 -5.16 -9.71 -2.18
N GLU A 96 -6.21 -10.50 -2.00
CA GLU A 96 -6.87 -10.73 -0.72
C GLU A 96 -7.20 -12.21 -0.57
N PHE A 97 -7.02 -12.76 0.65
CA PHE A 97 -7.28 -14.16 0.94
C PHE A 97 -8.67 -14.39 1.52
N SER A 98 -9.18 -13.44 2.32
CA SER A 98 -10.48 -13.51 2.96
C SER A 98 -11.61 -13.24 1.97
N GLU A 99 -12.45 -14.26 1.71
CA GLU A 99 -13.65 -14.11 0.88
C GLU A 99 -14.58 -13.00 1.37
N ARG A 100 -14.70 -12.82 2.70
CA ARG A 100 -15.50 -11.74 3.27
C ARG A 100 -14.99 -10.37 2.85
N CYS A 101 -13.69 -10.12 3.05
CA CYS A 101 -13.07 -8.85 2.68
C CYS A 101 -13.12 -8.65 1.17
N PHE A 102 -12.88 -9.72 0.41
CA PHE A 102 -12.93 -9.74 -1.04
C PHE A 102 -14.31 -9.33 -1.57
N ASN A 103 -15.40 -9.86 -1.00
CA ASN A 103 -16.76 -9.49 -1.39
C ASN A 103 -17.06 -7.99 -1.16
N GLU A 104 -16.45 -7.36 -0.15
CA GLU A 104 -16.56 -5.91 0.08
C GLU A 104 -15.67 -5.09 -0.87
N LEU A 105 -14.56 -5.65 -1.35
CA LEU A 105 -13.67 -5.05 -2.35
C LEU A 105 -14.30 -5.01 -3.76
N LEU A 106 -15.06 -6.05 -4.15
CA LEU A 106 -15.62 -6.20 -5.50
C LEU A 106 -16.45 -5.00 -6.01
N PRO A 107 -17.37 -4.40 -5.21
CA PRO A 107 -18.11 -3.20 -5.63
C PRO A 107 -17.19 -2.03 -5.99
N ILE A 108 -16.08 -1.85 -5.27
CA ILE A 108 -15.11 -0.79 -5.53
C ILE A 108 -14.41 -1.05 -6.87
N CYS A 109 -13.91 -2.27 -7.08
CA CYS A 109 -13.30 -2.70 -8.35
C CYS A 109 -14.24 -2.55 -9.56
N SER A 110 -15.54 -2.72 -9.37
CA SER A 110 -16.52 -2.52 -10.45
C SER A 110 -16.55 -1.08 -10.97
N LYS A 111 -16.24 -0.10 -10.10
CA LYS A 111 -16.19 1.34 -10.40
C LYS A 111 -14.78 1.79 -10.79
N TYR A 112 -13.77 1.32 -10.08
CA TYR A 112 -12.36 1.65 -10.27
C TYR A 112 -11.73 0.66 -11.27
N LYS A 113 -11.77 0.99 -12.56
CA LYS A 113 -11.39 0.05 -13.65
C LYS A 113 -9.93 -0.39 -13.66
N ASN A 114 -9.04 0.34 -12.98
CA ASN A 114 -7.64 0.02 -12.81
C ASN A 114 -7.33 -0.71 -11.48
N LEU A 115 -8.34 -1.08 -10.69
CA LEU A 115 -8.21 -1.87 -9.47
C LEU A 115 -8.70 -3.30 -9.71
N THR A 116 -7.77 -4.23 -9.93
CA THR A 116 -8.06 -5.63 -10.26
C THR A 116 -8.03 -6.50 -9.00
N PRO A 117 -9.17 -7.05 -8.55
CA PRO A 117 -9.22 -7.88 -7.36
C PRO A 117 -8.75 -9.32 -7.67
N ILE A 118 -7.94 -9.91 -6.78
CA ILE A 118 -7.44 -11.28 -6.89
C ILE A 118 -7.71 -12.02 -5.57
N LEU A 119 -8.56 -13.04 -5.59
CA LEU A 119 -8.83 -13.88 -4.43
C LEU A 119 -7.79 -15.01 -4.38
N ALA A 120 -6.74 -14.82 -3.58
CA ALA A 120 -5.64 -15.77 -3.48
C ALA A 120 -4.83 -15.60 -2.17
N ASP A 121 -4.13 -16.66 -1.77
CA ASP A 121 -3.14 -16.60 -0.70
C ASP A 121 -1.82 -15.99 -1.22
N ALA A 122 -1.38 -14.87 -0.63
CA ALA A 122 -0.15 -14.19 -1.00
C ALA A 122 1.12 -15.07 -0.82
N ARG A 123 1.05 -16.14 -0.02
CA ARG A 123 2.13 -17.14 0.11
C ARG A 123 2.37 -17.94 -1.17
N LYS A 124 1.37 -17.97 -2.07
CA LYS A 124 1.33 -18.80 -3.28
C LYS A 124 1.22 -17.93 -4.54
N PRO A 125 2.26 -17.13 -4.87
CA PRO A 125 2.27 -16.25 -6.04
C PRO A 125 1.98 -16.97 -7.36
N GLU A 126 2.29 -18.27 -7.44
CA GLU A 126 1.96 -19.12 -8.58
C GLU A 126 0.46 -19.09 -8.97
N LEU A 127 -0.45 -18.90 -8.00
CA LEU A 127 -1.91 -18.85 -8.23
C LEU A 127 -2.36 -17.63 -9.03
N TYR A 128 -1.54 -16.59 -9.09
CA TYR A 128 -1.81 -15.36 -9.84
C TYR A 128 -0.63 -14.95 -10.72
N SER A 129 0.14 -15.94 -11.17
CA SER A 129 1.26 -15.78 -12.12
C SER A 129 0.86 -15.23 -13.50
N TRP A 130 -0.45 -15.12 -13.77
CA TRP A 130 -0.99 -14.51 -15.00
C TRP A 130 -0.92 -12.97 -14.99
N ILE A 131 -0.59 -12.32 -13.88
CA ILE A 131 -0.36 -10.87 -13.84
C ILE A 131 0.99 -10.50 -14.47
N GLU A 132 1.11 -9.28 -14.96
CA GLU A 132 2.37 -8.78 -15.50
C GLU A 132 3.36 -8.34 -14.41
N LYS A 133 4.61 -8.08 -14.80
CA LYS A 133 5.63 -7.51 -13.90
C LYS A 133 5.20 -6.11 -13.44
N VAL A 134 5.41 -5.82 -12.17
CA VAL A 134 4.99 -4.59 -11.49
C VAL A 134 6.18 -3.71 -11.12
N ASP A 135 5.93 -2.40 -11.03
CA ASP A 135 6.94 -1.42 -10.58
C ASP A 135 7.07 -1.44 -9.06
N ILE A 136 5.98 -1.80 -8.37
CA ILE A 136 5.87 -1.72 -6.91
C ILE A 136 5.15 -2.95 -6.37
N VAL A 137 5.72 -3.56 -5.32
CA VAL A 137 5.00 -4.49 -4.45
C VAL A 137 4.71 -3.76 -3.13
N TYR A 138 3.46 -3.71 -2.73
CA TYR A 138 3.02 -3.21 -1.43
C TYR A 138 2.52 -4.37 -0.59
N CYS A 139 3.02 -4.52 0.64
CA CYS A 139 2.64 -5.60 1.54
C CYS A 139 2.13 -5.05 2.88
N ASP A 140 0.86 -5.33 3.20
CA ASP A 140 0.21 -5.03 4.48
C ASP A 140 -0.63 -6.23 4.94
N ILE A 141 0.02 -7.38 5.04
CA ILE A 141 -0.55 -8.58 5.64
C ILE A 141 -0.24 -8.62 7.14
N SER A 142 -0.89 -9.51 7.88
CA SER A 142 -0.67 -9.70 9.32
C SER A 142 -0.21 -11.13 9.57
N GLN A 143 1.03 -11.44 9.20
CA GLN A 143 1.58 -12.80 9.30
C GLN A 143 2.99 -12.75 9.90
N PRO A 144 3.43 -13.78 10.65
CA PRO A 144 4.78 -13.82 11.19
C PRO A 144 5.89 -13.82 10.13
N ASP A 145 5.57 -14.37 8.95
CA ASP A 145 6.43 -14.50 7.77
C ASP A 145 6.18 -13.40 6.72
N GLU A 146 5.71 -12.22 7.12
CA GLU A 146 5.28 -11.17 6.18
C GLU A 146 6.38 -10.67 5.23
N THR A 147 7.62 -10.57 5.73
CA THR A 147 8.78 -10.13 4.95
C THR A 147 9.16 -11.19 3.91
N GLU A 148 9.14 -12.46 4.28
CA GLU A 148 9.44 -13.59 3.40
C GLU A 148 8.38 -13.72 2.29
N ILE A 149 7.11 -13.54 2.63
CA ILE A 149 6.00 -13.49 1.66
C ILE A 149 6.20 -12.34 0.67
N ALA A 150 6.54 -11.15 1.17
CA ALA A 150 6.80 -9.98 0.33
C ALA A 150 7.98 -10.23 -0.64
N ILE A 151 9.10 -10.74 -0.13
CA ILE A 151 10.29 -11.07 -0.95
C ILE A 151 9.94 -12.12 -2.01
N ARG A 152 9.16 -13.16 -1.66
CA ARG A 152 8.75 -14.19 -2.62
C ARG A 152 7.92 -13.59 -3.76
N ASN A 153 6.97 -12.71 -3.44
CA ASN A 153 6.20 -11.99 -4.46
C ASN A 153 7.06 -11.05 -5.30
N CYS A 154 8.03 -10.36 -4.70
CA CYS A 154 8.93 -9.51 -5.45
C CYS A 154 9.81 -10.29 -6.42
N LYS A 155 10.32 -11.48 -6.03
CA LYS A 155 11.08 -12.33 -6.95
C LYS A 155 10.25 -12.72 -8.18
N GLU A 156 8.97 -12.98 -7.98
CA GLU A 156 8.06 -13.37 -9.07
C GLU A 156 7.58 -12.18 -9.92
N PHE A 157 7.34 -11.00 -9.33
CA PHE A 157 6.61 -9.94 -10.02
C PHE A 157 7.34 -8.60 -10.13
N LEU A 158 8.27 -8.29 -9.23
CA LEU A 158 8.90 -6.96 -9.20
C LEU A 158 9.91 -6.82 -10.35
N LYS A 159 9.83 -5.71 -11.09
CA LYS A 159 10.82 -5.36 -12.11
C LYS A 159 12.19 -5.07 -11.49
N PRO A 160 13.29 -5.12 -12.27
CA PRO A 160 14.56 -4.52 -11.86
C PRO A 160 14.36 -3.04 -11.51
N ASP A 161 15.07 -2.54 -10.50
CA ASP A 161 14.93 -1.19 -9.97
C ASP A 161 13.52 -0.84 -9.43
N GLY A 162 12.71 -1.87 -9.14
CA GLY A 162 11.39 -1.73 -8.55
C GLY A 162 11.42 -1.53 -7.04
N TYR A 163 10.28 -1.14 -6.48
CA TYR A 163 10.13 -0.84 -5.06
C TYR A 163 9.31 -1.88 -4.30
N LEU A 164 9.76 -2.22 -3.10
CA LEU A 164 8.98 -2.90 -2.07
C LEU A 164 8.58 -1.89 -0.99
N LEU A 165 7.28 -1.78 -0.75
CA LEU A 165 6.68 -1.05 0.35
C LEU A 165 6.16 -2.07 1.37
N LEU A 166 6.72 -2.09 2.57
CA LEU A 166 6.41 -3.10 3.58
C LEU A 166 5.90 -2.43 4.86
N ALA A 167 4.69 -2.77 5.27
CA ALA A 167 4.09 -2.28 6.50
C ALA A 167 4.21 -3.33 7.60
N ILE A 168 5.25 -3.20 8.43
CA ILE A 168 5.57 -4.14 9.50
C ILE A 168 4.62 -3.99 10.68
N LYS A 169 4.05 -5.12 11.13
CA LYS A 169 3.26 -5.22 12.36
C LYS A 169 4.05 -6.00 13.40
N SER A 170 4.84 -5.31 14.23
CA SER A 170 5.79 -6.00 15.14
C SER A 170 5.14 -7.08 16.01
N ARG A 171 3.91 -6.83 16.50
CA ARG A 171 3.14 -7.76 17.34
C ARG A 171 2.58 -8.98 16.59
N SER A 172 2.46 -8.92 15.27
CA SER A 172 2.11 -10.09 14.45
C SER A 172 3.32 -10.98 14.17
N ILE A 173 4.54 -10.41 14.21
CA ILE A 173 5.79 -11.15 14.03
C ILE A 173 6.22 -11.79 15.35
N ASP A 174 6.44 -10.99 16.38
CA ASP A 174 6.96 -11.47 17.65
C ASP A 174 6.48 -10.58 18.81
N ILE A 175 5.68 -11.18 19.71
CA ILE A 175 5.15 -10.49 20.89
C ILE A 175 6.17 -10.39 22.04
N THR A 176 7.21 -11.23 22.04
CA THR A 176 8.20 -11.32 23.10
C THR A 176 9.30 -10.27 22.97
N ARG A 177 9.57 -9.83 21.75
CA ARG A 177 10.58 -8.83 21.42
C ARG A 177 10.01 -7.42 21.47
N THR A 178 10.90 -6.43 21.63
CA THR A 178 10.51 -5.03 21.49
C THR A 178 10.22 -4.71 20.01
N PRO A 179 9.29 -3.77 19.71
CA PRO A 179 9.00 -3.40 18.32
C PRO A 179 10.25 -2.97 17.54
N LYS A 180 11.17 -2.26 18.18
CA LYS A 180 12.43 -1.80 17.58
C LYS A 180 13.31 -2.97 17.11
N GLU A 181 13.49 -3.99 17.95
CA GLU A 181 14.28 -5.18 17.61
C GLU A 181 13.65 -5.95 16.44
N VAL A 182 12.32 -6.01 16.37
CA VAL A 182 11.61 -6.61 15.24
C VAL A 182 11.88 -5.82 13.97
N TYR A 183 11.76 -4.49 13.99
CA TYR A 183 12.03 -3.67 12.80
C TYR A 183 13.47 -3.84 12.29
N GLU A 184 14.45 -3.83 13.20
CA GLU A 184 15.87 -4.01 12.86
C GLU A 184 16.11 -5.40 12.24
N SER A 185 15.44 -6.44 12.76
CA SER A 185 15.45 -7.80 12.23
C SER A 185 14.88 -7.88 10.81
N GLU A 186 13.72 -7.29 10.56
CA GLU A 186 13.08 -7.33 9.23
C GLU A 186 13.88 -6.51 8.20
N ILE A 187 14.44 -5.36 8.60
CA ILE A 187 15.37 -4.59 7.77
C ILE A 187 16.62 -5.42 7.42
N LYS A 188 17.14 -6.20 8.36
CA LYS A 188 18.30 -7.09 8.12
C LYS A 188 17.97 -8.17 7.11
N LYS A 189 16.82 -8.84 7.22
CA LYS A 189 16.34 -9.83 6.24
C LYS A 189 16.24 -9.25 4.82
N LEU A 190 15.71 -8.02 4.69
CA LEU A 190 15.62 -7.32 3.40
C LEU A 190 17.02 -7.08 2.80
N LYS A 191 17.96 -6.58 3.61
CA LYS A 191 19.35 -6.35 3.15
C LYS A 191 20.06 -7.64 2.74
N GLU A 192 19.88 -8.72 3.50
CA GLU A 192 20.41 -10.05 3.16
C GLU A 192 19.78 -10.63 1.89
N SER A 193 18.59 -10.14 1.52
CA SER A 193 17.90 -10.47 0.27
C SER A 193 18.19 -9.49 -0.87
N ASN A 194 19.29 -8.73 -0.80
CA ASN A 194 19.74 -7.75 -1.79
C ASN A 194 18.84 -6.51 -1.97
N TYR A 195 18.00 -6.17 -0.99
CA TYR A 195 17.25 -4.92 -1.03
C TYR A 195 18.03 -3.77 -0.38
N LYS A 196 18.02 -2.61 -1.04
CA LYS A 196 18.49 -1.35 -0.46
C LYS A 196 17.34 -0.64 0.24
N ILE A 197 17.49 -0.36 1.54
CA ILE A 197 16.52 0.47 2.27
C ILE A 197 16.66 1.92 1.83
N VAL A 198 15.57 2.48 1.32
CA VAL A 198 15.48 3.85 0.80
C VAL A 198 15.04 4.81 1.91
N ASP A 199 13.95 4.47 2.62
CA ASP A 199 13.46 5.20 3.77
C ASP A 199 12.66 4.26 4.67
N TRP A 200 12.47 4.64 5.93
CA TRP A 200 11.52 3.99 6.82
C TRP A 200 11.09 4.92 7.96
N LYS A 201 9.90 4.68 8.52
CA LYS A 201 9.34 5.43 9.64
C LYS A 201 8.54 4.52 10.56
N THR A 202 8.54 4.81 11.86
CA THR A 202 7.51 4.30 12.77
C THR A 202 6.20 5.05 12.56
N LEU A 203 5.08 4.37 12.76
CA LEU A 203 3.74 4.89 12.47
C LEU A 203 3.01 5.49 13.68
N ASP A 204 3.62 5.46 14.87
CA ASP A 204 3.09 6.16 16.05
C ASP A 204 2.91 7.67 15.78
N PRO A 205 1.78 8.28 16.17
CA PRO A 205 0.71 7.75 17.01
C PRO A 205 -0.47 7.11 16.26
N PHE A 206 -0.41 6.98 14.92
CA PHE A 206 -1.53 6.48 14.10
C PHE A 206 -1.72 4.98 14.26
N GLU A 207 -0.62 4.23 14.19
CA GLU A 207 -0.59 2.78 14.35
C GLU A 207 0.54 2.41 15.30
N ARG A 208 0.18 1.97 16.51
CA ARG A 208 1.16 1.66 17.56
C ARG A 208 1.95 0.42 17.21
N ALA A 209 3.26 0.42 17.48
CA ALA A 209 4.12 -0.74 17.24
C ALA A 209 4.12 -1.22 15.77
N HIS A 210 3.97 -0.26 14.85
CA HIS A 210 4.11 -0.46 13.42
C HIS A 210 5.26 0.36 12.83
N ALA A 211 5.85 -0.16 11.76
CA ALA A 211 6.82 0.56 10.93
C ALA A 211 6.45 0.43 9.45
N PHE A 212 6.84 1.41 8.67
CA PHE A 212 6.71 1.41 7.22
C PHE A 212 8.10 1.51 6.60
N ILE A 213 8.44 0.55 5.76
CA ILE A 213 9.76 0.41 5.14
C ILE A 213 9.60 0.53 3.62
N ILE A 214 10.49 1.30 3.01
CA ILE A 214 10.62 1.47 1.57
C ILE A 214 11.97 0.90 1.18
N ALA A 215 11.96 -0.09 0.31
CA ALA A 215 13.15 -0.75 -0.17
C ALA A 215 13.14 -0.87 -1.69
N LYS A 216 14.32 -0.93 -2.29
CA LYS A 216 14.52 -1.07 -3.74
C LYS A 216 15.33 -2.34 -4.01
N ASN A 217 14.96 -3.12 -5.03
CA ASN A 217 15.70 -4.33 -5.44
C ASN A 217 16.88 -4.03 -6.37
#